data_AF-A0A8R7PMD9-F1
#
_entry.id   AF-A0A8R7PMD9-F1
#
_cell.length_a   1.000
_cell.length_b   1.000
_cell.length_c   1.000
_cell.angle_alpha   90.00
_cell.angle_beta   90.00
_cell.angle_gamma   90.00
#
_symmetry.space_group_name_H-M   'P 1'
#
loop_
_entity.id
_entity.type
_entity.pdbx_description
1 polymer ?
#
loop_
_entity_poly.entity_id
_entity_poly.type
_entity_poly.pdbx_seq_one_letter_code
_entity_poly.pdbx_strand_id
1 'polypeptide(L)'
;PQSAHASTEHDLASIALEITIDTAKHSVKVINDLDKKKQSKPEAFALAICLKAYTEATSALEIYAVSNFQMGAYTSTLANVSFAMGASDTCKKAFKRIGKES
;
A
#
# COMPACT_ATOMS: atom_id res chain seq x y z
N PRO A 1 19.21 14.13 2.24
CA PRO A 1 18.14 13.09 2.21
C PRO A 1 18.75 11.75 2.67
N GLN A 2 17.98 10.86 3.30
CA GLN A 2 18.53 9.57 3.78
C GLN A 2 19.19 8.75 2.67
N SER A 3 18.66 8.84 1.44
CA SER A 3 19.24 8.19 0.25
C SER A 3 20.67 8.65 -0.09
N ALA A 4 21.06 9.87 0.29
CA ALA A 4 22.43 10.37 0.07
C ALA A 4 23.47 9.76 1.02
N HIS A 5 23.02 9.04 2.06
CA HIS A 5 23.88 8.34 3.03
C HIS A 5 23.80 6.82 2.89
N ALA A 6 22.98 6.30 1.97
CA ALA A 6 22.94 4.88 1.67
C ALA A 6 24.25 4.46 1.00
N SER A 7 24.89 3.43 1.57
CA SER A 7 26.19 2.94 1.08
C SER A 7 26.06 1.62 0.34
N THR A 8 24.88 0.98 0.41
CA THR A 8 24.59 -0.32 -0.21
C THR A 8 23.20 -0.33 -0.87
N GLU A 9 22.98 -1.28 -1.78
CA GLU A 9 21.64 -1.56 -2.33
C GLU A 9 20.63 -1.94 -1.23
N HIS A 10 21.12 -2.59 -0.17
CA HIS A 10 20.31 -2.95 0.99
C HIS A 10 19.78 -1.69 1.71
N ASP A 11 20.64 -0.68 1.92
CA ASP A 11 20.24 0.58 2.55
C ASP A 11 19.17 1.31 1.70
N LEU A 12 19.38 1.36 0.38
CA LEU A 12 18.42 1.95 -0.54
C LEU A 12 17.08 1.21 -0.54
N ALA A 13 17.09 -0.12 -0.53
CA ALA A 13 15.89 -0.93 -0.46
C ALA A 13 15.15 -0.78 0.88
N SER A 14 15.88 -0.63 1.99
CA SER A 14 15.29 -0.33 3.30
C SER A 14 14.55 1.01 3.30
N ILE A 15 15.21 2.08 2.81
CA ILE A 15 14.60 3.41 2.70
C ILE A 15 13.37 3.39 1.77
N ALA A 16 13.46 2.69 0.63
CA ALA A 16 12.33 2.57 -0.29
C ALA A 16 11.14 1.82 0.34
N LEU A 17 11.41 0.78 1.14
CA LEU A 17 10.39 0.04 1.85
C LEU A 17 9.69 0.91 2.91
N GLU A 18 10.45 1.69 3.68
CA GLU A 18 9.91 2.66 4.65
C GLU A 18 9.01 3.70 3.98
N ILE A 19 9.46 4.32 2.88
CA ILE A 19 8.65 5.30 2.12
C ILE A 19 7.35 4.66 1.61
N THR A 20 7.43 3.41 1.14
CA THR A 20 6.26 2.69 0.62
C THR A 20 5.25 2.40 1.73
N ILE A 21 5.73 2.01 2.91
CA ILE A 21 4.91 1.80 4.12
C ILE A 21 4.18 3.10 4.50
N ASP A 22 4.92 4.21 4.61
CA ASP A 22 4.35 5.49 5.00
C ASP A 22 3.30 5.97 3.99
N THR A 23 3.55 5.75 2.70
CA THR A 23 2.62 6.07 1.62
C THR A 23 1.34 5.20 1.70
N ALA A 24 1.48 3.90 1.96
CA ALA A 24 0.35 2.99 2.13
C ALA A 24 -0.51 3.40 3.35
N LYS A 25 0.13 3.69 4.49
CA LYS A 25 -0.52 4.20 5.70
C LYS A 25 -1.24 5.52 5.46
N HIS A 26 -0.61 6.45 4.75
CA HIS A 26 -1.25 7.71 4.37
C HIS A 26 -2.49 7.47 3.51
N SER A 27 -2.40 6.56 2.53
CA SER A 27 -3.52 6.19 1.66
C SER A 27 -4.68 5.60 2.46
N VAL A 28 -4.41 4.70 3.43
CA VAL A 28 -5.45 4.16 4.34
C VAL A 28 -6.18 5.30 5.06
N LYS A 29 -5.46 6.27 5.61
CA LYS A 29 -6.06 7.43 6.30
C LYS A 29 -6.95 8.24 5.37
N VAL A 30 -6.44 8.61 4.19
CA VAL A 30 -7.19 9.39 3.19
C VAL A 30 -8.44 8.66 2.73
N ILE A 31 -8.33 7.37 2.42
CA ILE A 31 -9.46 6.56 1.95
C ILE A 31 -10.51 6.42 3.06
N ASN A 32 -10.11 6.17 4.30
CA ASN A 32 -11.04 6.08 5.44
C ASN A 32 -11.81 7.40 5.65
N ASP A 33 -11.13 8.55 5.53
CA ASP A 33 -11.78 9.85 5.65
C ASP A 33 -12.73 10.13 4.48
N LEU A 34 -12.38 9.70 3.26
CA LEU A 34 -13.26 9.78 2.10
C LEU A 34 -14.48 8.87 2.26
N ASP A 35 -14.28 7.63 2.72
CA ASP A 35 -15.35 6.65 2.92
C ASP A 35 -16.41 7.19 3.88
N LYS A 36 -15.98 7.70 5.05
CA LYS A 36 -16.86 8.37 6.03
C LYS A 36 -17.65 9.53 5.42
N LYS A 37 -17.03 10.36 4.59
CA LYS A 37 -17.67 11.50 3.92
C LYS A 37 -18.63 11.09 2.80
N LYS A 38 -18.51 9.86 2.29
CA LYS A 38 -19.22 9.38 1.10
C LYS A 38 -20.20 8.24 1.40
N GLN A 39 -20.44 7.88 2.66
CA GLN A 39 -21.26 6.72 3.07
C GLN A 39 -22.62 6.58 2.37
N SER A 40 -23.27 7.69 2.00
CA SER A 40 -24.57 7.69 1.29
C SER A 40 -24.45 7.86 -0.22
N LYS A 41 -23.25 7.73 -0.79
CA LYS A 41 -22.98 7.89 -2.22
C LYS A 41 -22.48 6.57 -2.84
N PRO A 42 -22.68 6.35 -4.15
CA PRO A 42 -22.23 5.14 -4.84
C PRO A 42 -20.74 4.81 -4.64
N GLU A 43 -19.91 5.83 -4.41
CA GLU A 43 -18.47 5.69 -4.16
C GLU A 43 -18.12 4.98 -2.86
N ALA A 44 -19.01 4.96 -1.85
CA ALA A 44 -18.74 4.29 -0.56
C ALA A 44 -18.33 2.83 -0.75
N PHE A 45 -18.99 2.11 -1.66
CA PHE A 45 -18.65 0.72 -1.94
C PHE A 45 -17.23 0.56 -2.50
N ALA A 46 -16.84 1.42 -3.44
CA ALA A 46 -15.49 1.39 -4.02
C ALA A 46 -14.43 1.81 -2.99
N LEU A 47 -14.74 2.80 -2.15
CA LEU A 47 -13.87 3.27 -1.07
C LEU A 47 -13.67 2.21 0.02
N ALA A 48 -14.70 1.43 0.38
CA ALA A 48 -14.57 0.32 1.30
C ALA A 48 -13.65 -0.79 0.77
N ILE A 49 -13.75 -1.14 -0.53
CA ILE A 49 -12.83 -2.08 -1.18
C ILE A 49 -11.41 -1.54 -1.18
N CYS A 50 -11.24 -0.27 -1.51
CA CYS A 50 -9.96 0.41 -1.45
C CYS A 50 -9.34 0.39 -0.06
N LEU A 51 -10.14 0.68 0.97
CA LEU A 51 -9.69 0.72 2.34
C LEU A 51 -9.17 -0.65 2.78
N LYS A 52 -9.91 -1.71 2.45
CA LYS A 52 -9.48 -3.09 2.70
C LYS A 52 -8.15 -3.39 1.99
N ALA A 53 -8.06 -3.11 0.69
CA ALA A 53 -6.86 -3.40 -0.10
C ALA A 53 -5.61 -2.69 0.42
N TYR A 54 -5.70 -1.39 0.75
CA TYR A 54 -4.57 -0.64 1.31
C TYR A 54 -4.24 -1.04 2.75
N THR A 55 -5.22 -1.48 3.54
CA THR A 55 -4.98 -2.02 4.90
C THR A 55 -4.21 -3.34 4.81
N GLU A 56 -4.63 -4.25 3.93
CA GLU A 56 -3.91 -5.51 3.68
C GLU A 56 -2.51 -5.27 3.12
N ALA A 57 -2.36 -4.34 2.17
CA ALA A 57 -1.07 -3.93 1.63
C ALA A 57 -0.13 -3.35 2.71
N THR A 58 -0.68 -2.53 3.62
CA THR A 58 0.09 -1.98 4.75
C THR A 58 0.60 -3.11 5.64
N SER A 59 -0.27 -4.04 6.05
CA SER A 59 0.15 -5.21 6.84
C SER A 59 1.20 -6.05 6.13
N ALA A 60 1.05 -6.25 4.80
CA ALA A 60 2.01 -7.01 4.01
C ALA A 60 3.41 -6.37 4.01
N LEU A 61 3.47 -5.04 3.90
CA LEU A 61 4.72 -4.31 3.93
C LEU A 61 5.33 -4.27 5.33
N GLU A 62 4.56 -3.84 6.32
CA GLU A 62 5.08 -3.56 7.67
C GLU A 62 5.45 -4.81 8.45
N ILE A 63 4.67 -5.87 8.33
CA ILE A 63 4.85 -7.07 9.13
C ILE A 63 5.73 -8.06 8.36
N TYR A 64 5.34 -8.37 7.11
CA TYR A 64 5.96 -9.46 6.38
C TYR A 64 7.15 -9.00 5.53
N ALA A 65 7.05 -7.91 4.77
CA ALA A 65 8.14 -7.47 3.91
C ALA A 65 9.36 -7.01 4.72
N VAL A 66 9.14 -6.20 5.77
CA VAL A 66 10.22 -5.75 6.68
C VAL A 66 10.91 -6.93 7.35
N SER A 67 10.15 -7.83 7.97
CA SER A 67 10.71 -9.01 8.65
C SER A 67 11.52 -9.89 7.70
N ASN A 68 10.96 -10.21 6.52
CA ASN A 68 11.68 -10.98 5.50
C ASN A 68 12.93 -10.27 5.01
N PHE A 69 12.89 -8.95 4.83
CA PHE A 69 14.02 -8.16 4.35
C PHE A 69 15.17 -8.17 5.36
N GLN A 70 14.86 -8.02 6.66
CA GLN A 70 15.83 -8.11 7.75
C GLN A 70 16.48 -9.50 7.87
N MET A 71 15.73 -10.56 7.53
CA MET A 71 16.25 -11.93 7.50
C MET A 71 17.00 -12.28 6.20
N GLY A 72 17.07 -11.37 5.22
CA GLY A 72 17.65 -11.64 3.90
C GLY A 72 16.78 -12.54 3.00
N ALA A 73 15.51 -12.74 3.35
CA ALA A 73 14.54 -13.53 2.58
C ALA A 73 13.93 -12.71 1.43
N TYR A 74 14.78 -12.27 0.50
CA TYR A 74 14.41 -11.29 -0.53
C TYR A 74 13.30 -11.72 -1.48
N THR A 75 13.18 -13.01 -1.80
CA THR A 75 12.08 -13.55 -2.62
C THR A 75 10.73 -13.37 -1.91
N SER A 76 10.68 -13.64 -0.61
CA SER A 76 9.51 -13.42 0.23
C SER A 76 9.22 -11.93 0.41
N THR A 77 10.24 -11.08 0.56
CA THR A 77 10.07 -9.61 0.56
C THR A 77 9.44 -9.14 -0.74
N LEU A 78 9.96 -9.57 -1.88
CA LEU A 78 9.45 -9.20 -3.21
C LEU A 78 8.00 -9.65 -3.40
N ALA A 79 7.62 -10.84 -2.94
CA ALA A 79 6.25 -11.32 -3.00
C ALA A 79 5.28 -10.40 -2.22
N ASN A 80 5.67 -9.96 -1.02
CA ASN A 80 4.85 -9.05 -0.21
C ASN A 80 4.77 -7.64 -0.81
N VAL A 81 5.86 -7.11 -1.36
CA VAL A 81 5.86 -5.82 -2.07
C VAL A 81 4.98 -5.90 -3.32
N SER A 82 5.08 -6.98 -4.10
CA SER A 82 4.26 -7.19 -5.31
C SER A 82 2.78 -7.30 -4.98
N PHE A 83 2.43 -7.96 -3.87
CA PHE A 83 1.07 -7.98 -3.35
C PHE A 83 0.58 -6.57 -3.03
N ALA A 84 1.39 -5.77 -2.31
CA ALA A 84 1.04 -4.40 -1.95
C ALA A 84 0.82 -3.49 -3.17
N MET A 85 1.62 -3.65 -4.24
CA MET A 85 1.42 -2.94 -5.51
C MET A 85 0.03 -3.18 -6.13
N GLY A 86 -0.56 -4.36 -5.89
CA GLY A 86 -1.89 -4.73 -6.37
C GLY A 86 -3.04 -3.95 -5.73
N ALA A 87 -2.81 -3.19 -4.66
CA ALA A 87 -3.86 -2.41 -4.00
C ALA A 87 -4.42 -1.30 -4.90
N SER A 88 -3.55 -0.59 -5.64
CA SER A 88 -3.97 0.47 -6.56
C SER A 88 -4.86 -0.07 -7.69
N ASP A 89 -4.50 -1.23 -8.26
CA ASP A 89 -5.30 -1.86 -9.31
C ASP A 89 -6.64 -2.38 -8.79
N THR A 90 -6.66 -2.90 -7.56
CA THR A 90 -7.90 -3.30 -6.88
C THR A 90 -8.85 -2.11 -6.72
N CYS A 91 -8.31 -0.96 -6.31
CA CYS A 91 -9.05 0.30 -6.24
C CYS A 91 -9.62 0.73 -7.59
N LYS A 92 -8.78 0.82 -8.62
CA LYS A 92 -9.20 1.19 -9.99
C LYS A 92 -10.33 0.31 -10.48
N LYS A 93 -10.23 -1.01 -10.28
CA LYS A 93 -11.27 -1.98 -10.63
C LYS A 93 -12.56 -1.74 -9.86
N ALA A 94 -12.49 -1.37 -8.59
CA ALA A 94 -13.67 -1.09 -7.77
C ALA A 94 -14.43 0.15 -8.26
N PHE A 95 -13.73 1.24 -8.57
CA PHE A 95 -14.34 2.44 -9.14
C PHE A 95 -14.91 2.21 -10.55
N LYS A 96 -14.19 1.45 -11.39
CA LYS A 96 -14.69 1.08 -12.72
C LYS A 96 -16.02 0.31 -12.66
N ARG A 97 -16.21 -0.56 -11.65
CA ARG A 97 -17.46 -1.33 -11.46
C ARG A 97 -18.68 -0.46 -11.14
N ILE A 98 -18.47 0.75 -10.58
CA ILE A 98 -19.56 1.70 -10.31
C ILE A 98 -19.70 2.76 -11.40
N GLY A 99 -19.10 2.53 -12.57
CA GLY A 99 -19.17 3.45 -13.71
C GLY A 99 -18.41 4.77 -13.51
N LYS A 100 -17.43 4.80 -12.60
CA LYS A 100 -16.56 5.96 -12.39
C LYS A 100 -15.13 5.65 -12.82
N GLU A 101 -14.50 6.63 -13.45
CA GLU A 101 -13.06 6.63 -13.61
C GLU A 101 -12.42 7.07 -12.29
N SER A 102 -11.32 6.41 -11.91
CA SER A 102 -10.54 6.71 -10.71
C SER A 102 -9.25 7.43 -11.03
#